data_AF-A0A9J7YIK2-F1
#
_entry.id   AF-A0A9J7YIK2-F1
#
_cell.length_a   1.000
_cell.length_b   1.000
_cell.length_c   1.000
_cell.angle_alpha   90.00
_cell.angle_beta   90.00
_cell.angle_gamma   90.00
#
_symmetry.space_group_name_H-M   'P 1'
#
loop_
_entity.id
_entity.type
_entity.pdbx_description
1 polymer ?
#
loop_
_entity_poly.entity_id
_entity_poly.type
_entity_poly.pdbx_seq_one_letter_code
_entity_poly.pdbx_strand_id
1 'polypeptide(L)'
;MAESQKLLLRVYIAPDIAHKMTLSTRPSTVEELITVIKEKFRPRLDFDFNLQYEDPDFGGQLCFLTDISELPEKAVLKVHRSETDAGSASTSDTEILPYAPERLQSWPDVFPVPQFSYDVEHSLNGGNMAYQNSGKFLKLTKGQKHDILENMAKAMHSFKAYPSDKEVAKAAEALISKHPCLTEPGSQCGWYGWKTSLKFKMGNFRTKLSRSGCEEVAVNSGKRSKNNPESESPHSNIKRARRAEVNYLPNFPKGESAESLEQQRLQIVEEVSKTERSLGLIERLMQSTFALRRKQIVVDNPSQAVKEFLEKWPALRLESQIAAEFHRITNISLKNKFYAELDNHTPRLIAVYRQKAARTGKAAEALRSICSAYDLTDHYDINNRRTVALRALPVYFREDDSVFFKMWNTEELDEPDIADSAVALVSMVNGESSSTSV
;
A
#
# COMPACT_ATOMS: atom_id res chain seq x y z
N MET A 1 -49.52 15.07 20.67
CA MET A 1 -48.16 15.66 20.76
C MET A 1 -47.21 14.48 20.90
N ALA A 2 -46.38 14.22 19.89
CA ALA A 2 -45.49 13.06 19.90
C ALA A 2 -44.46 13.23 21.01
N GLU A 3 -44.34 12.25 21.91
CA GLU A 3 -43.32 12.21 22.95
C GLU A 3 -41.94 12.34 22.30
N SER A 4 -41.16 13.32 22.77
CA SER A 4 -39.77 13.50 22.35
C SER A 4 -38.96 12.33 22.88
N GLN A 5 -38.81 11.27 22.07
CA GLN A 5 -38.00 10.10 22.42
C GLN A 5 -36.55 10.53 22.60
N LYS A 6 -36.13 10.60 23.86
CA LYS A 6 -34.79 10.98 24.27
C LYS A 6 -33.85 9.80 24.03
N LEU A 7 -32.82 10.00 23.21
CA LEU A 7 -31.85 8.96 22.87
C LEU A 7 -30.61 9.08 23.75
N LEU A 8 -30.22 7.99 24.42
CA LEU A 8 -29.02 7.90 25.25
C LEU A 8 -27.99 7.01 24.55
N LEU A 9 -26.88 7.61 24.15
CA LEU A 9 -25.85 6.95 23.35
C LEU A 9 -24.55 6.82 24.13
N ARG A 10 -23.92 5.66 24.04
CA ARG A 10 -22.51 5.46 24.41
C ARG A 10 -21.72 5.27 23.13
N VAL A 11 -20.98 6.30 22.72
CA VAL A 11 -20.26 6.33 21.44
C VAL A 11 -18.78 6.04 21.68
N TYR A 12 -18.29 4.94 21.11
CA TYR A 12 -16.87 4.60 21.04
C TYR A 12 -16.25 5.25 19.81
N ILE A 13 -15.33 6.18 20.05
CA ILE A 13 -14.56 6.90 19.02
C ILE A 13 -13.26 6.15 18.70
N ALA A 14 -12.77 5.37 19.65
CA ALA A 14 -11.65 4.45 19.54
C ALA A 14 -11.93 3.22 20.45
N PRO A 15 -11.18 2.10 20.34
CA PRO A 15 -11.43 0.88 21.12
C PRO A 15 -11.62 1.14 22.62
N ASP A 16 -10.83 2.04 23.20
CA ASP A 16 -10.82 2.34 24.63
C ASP A 16 -11.43 3.72 24.98
N ILE A 17 -11.95 4.47 24.00
CA ILE A 17 -12.46 5.83 24.20
C ILE A 17 -13.96 5.86 23.95
N ALA A 18 -14.73 5.76 25.03
CA ALA A 18 -16.19 5.87 25.00
C ALA A 18 -16.69 7.19 25.60
N HIS A 19 -17.59 7.87 24.89
CA HIS A 19 -18.25 9.08 25.35
C HIS A 19 -19.75 8.89 25.47
N LYS A 20 -20.32 9.42 26.56
CA LYS A 20 -21.76 9.44 26.78
C LYS A 20 -22.38 10.67 26.10
N MET A 21 -23.45 10.45 25.34
CA MET A 21 -24.17 11.47 24.60
C MET A 21 -25.67 11.31 24.82
N THR A 22 -26.37 12.44 24.91
CA THR A 22 -27.83 12.46 25.07
C THR A 22 -28.39 13.38 24.02
N LEU A 23 -29.34 12.88 23.24
CA LEU A 23 -30.07 13.65 22.25
C LEU A 23 -31.47 13.92 22.79
N SER A 24 -31.90 15.18 22.75
CA SER A 24 -33.25 15.60 23.16
C SER A 24 -34.32 15.07 22.21
N THR A 25 -33.97 14.92 20.93
CA THR A 25 -34.83 14.46 19.84
C THR A 25 -34.11 13.36 19.07
N ARG A 26 -34.85 12.32 18.68
CA ARG A 26 -34.32 11.25 17.81
C ARG A 26 -34.05 11.84 16.41
N PRO A 27 -32.84 11.65 15.85
CA PRO A 27 -32.55 12.05 14.47
C PRO A 27 -33.50 11.36 13.49
N SER A 28 -33.78 12.02 12.37
CA SER A 28 -34.65 11.50 11.31
C SER A 28 -33.93 10.51 10.39
N THR A 29 -32.61 10.62 10.25
CA THR A 29 -31.78 9.70 9.45
C THR A 29 -30.45 9.39 10.14
N VAL A 30 -29.75 8.35 9.65
CA VAL A 30 -28.41 7.97 10.14
C VAL A 30 -27.38 9.06 9.82
N GLU A 31 -27.50 9.74 8.68
CA GLU A 31 -26.60 10.83 8.28
C GLU A 31 -26.73 12.05 9.19
N GLU A 32 -27.95 12.35 9.66
CA GLU A 32 -28.18 13.42 10.64
C GLU A 32 -27.50 13.07 11.97
N LEU A 33 -27.62 11.81 12.42
CA LEU A 33 -26.91 11.32 13.61
C LEU A 33 -25.39 11.42 13.46
N ILE A 34 -24.85 11.02 12.31
CA ILE A 34 -23.41 11.12 12.00
C ILE A 34 -22.95 12.58 12.07
N THR A 35 -23.71 13.51 11.49
CA THR A 35 -23.40 14.95 11.51
C THR A 35 -23.32 15.48 12.94
N VAL A 36 -24.31 15.12 13.77
CA VAL A 36 -24.37 15.55 15.17
C VAL A 36 -23.22 14.96 16.00
N ILE A 37 -22.82 13.71 15.74
CA ILE A 37 -21.64 13.09 16.37
C ILE A 37 -20.34 13.78 15.90
N LYS A 38 -20.19 14.04 14.60
CA LYS A 38 -19.05 14.78 14.02
C LYS A 38 -18.87 16.13 14.70
N GLU A 39 -19.92 16.95 14.76
CA GLU A 39 -19.87 18.28 15.37
C GLU A 39 -19.48 18.24 16.85
N LYS A 40 -20.06 17.29 17.61
CA LYS A 40 -19.79 17.20 19.05
C LYS A 40 -18.36 16.79 19.38
N PHE A 41 -17.73 16.00 18.52
CA PHE A 41 -16.39 15.44 18.76
C PHE A 41 -15.32 16.03 17.84
N ARG A 42 -15.55 17.17 17.19
CA ARG A 42 -14.49 17.91 16.49
C ARG A 42 -13.38 18.35 17.46
N PRO A 43 -12.10 18.29 17.07
CA PRO A 43 -11.57 17.89 15.75
C PRO A 43 -11.31 16.38 15.60
N ARG A 44 -11.65 15.54 16.59
CA ARG A 44 -11.32 14.10 16.59
C ARG A 44 -12.08 13.29 15.55
N LEU A 45 -13.27 13.73 15.16
CA LEU A 45 -14.13 13.11 14.15
C LEU A 45 -14.39 14.07 12.97
N ASP A 46 -13.33 14.52 12.29
CA ASP A 46 -13.42 15.37 11.09
C ASP A 46 -13.26 14.60 9.77
N PHE A 47 -13.67 13.32 9.77
CA PHE A 47 -13.60 12.43 8.62
C PHE A 47 -14.91 11.66 8.46
N ASP A 48 -15.11 11.03 7.29
CA ASP A 48 -16.30 10.22 7.03
C ASP A 48 -16.24 8.85 7.71
N PHE A 49 -17.31 8.51 8.41
CA PHE A 49 -17.43 7.26 9.16
C PHE A 49 -18.86 6.74 9.09
N ASN A 50 -18.98 5.43 9.24
CA ASN A 50 -20.20 4.70 9.46
C ASN A 50 -20.34 4.37 10.95
N LEU A 51 -21.55 4.03 11.38
CA LEU A 51 -21.82 3.65 12.76
C LEU A 51 -22.13 2.16 12.82
N GLN A 52 -21.53 1.47 13.78
CA GLN A 52 -21.97 0.15 14.22
C GLN A 52 -22.69 0.29 15.55
N TYR A 53 -23.73 -0.50 15.79
CA TYR A 53 -24.42 -0.58 17.08
C TYR A 53 -24.35 -2.00 17.63
N GLU A 54 -24.40 -2.13 18.95
CA GLU A 54 -24.60 -3.44 19.59
C GLU A 54 -26.06 -3.84 19.46
N ASP A 55 -26.32 -4.88 18.67
CA ASP A 55 -27.67 -5.34 18.39
C ASP A 55 -28.23 -6.18 19.55
N PRO A 56 -29.32 -5.75 20.21
CA PRO A 56 -29.93 -6.51 21.30
C PRO A 56 -30.45 -7.89 20.87
N ASP A 57 -30.90 -8.03 19.63
CA ASP A 57 -31.50 -9.26 19.10
C ASP A 57 -30.44 -10.33 18.82
N PHE A 58 -29.18 -9.92 18.62
CA PHE A 58 -28.03 -10.81 18.38
C PHE A 58 -27.06 -10.88 19.56
N GLY A 59 -27.55 -10.67 20.79
CA GLY A 59 -26.75 -10.82 22.00
C GLY A 59 -25.62 -9.80 22.15
N GLY A 60 -25.78 -8.61 21.56
CA GLY A 60 -24.81 -7.51 21.63
C GLY A 60 -23.68 -7.59 20.60
N GLN A 61 -23.82 -8.42 19.56
CA GLN A 61 -22.92 -8.40 18.42
C GLN A 61 -23.02 -7.07 17.64
N LEU A 62 -21.93 -6.67 16.98
CA LEU A 62 -21.86 -5.39 16.27
C LEU A 62 -22.49 -5.51 14.88
N CYS A 63 -23.52 -4.71 14.62
CA CYS A 63 -24.17 -4.58 13.32
C CYS A 63 -23.99 -3.17 12.76
N PHE A 64 -23.89 -3.01 11.44
CA PHE A 64 -23.87 -1.69 10.82
C PHE A 64 -25.24 -1.04 10.93
N LEU A 65 -25.28 0.20 11.41
CA LEU A 65 -26.51 0.96 11.50
C LEU A 65 -26.88 1.48 10.11
N THR A 66 -27.98 0.96 9.54
CA THR A 66 -28.46 1.39 8.22
C THR A 66 -29.79 2.15 8.31
N ASP A 67 -30.62 1.83 9.30
CA ASP A 67 -31.86 2.55 9.57
C ASP A 67 -31.84 3.10 10.99
N ILE A 68 -32.17 4.39 11.16
CA ILE A 68 -32.18 5.03 12.46
C ILE A 68 -33.21 4.38 13.40
N SER A 69 -34.24 3.71 12.88
CA SER A 69 -35.28 3.02 13.65
C SER A 69 -34.77 1.78 14.40
N GLU A 70 -33.64 1.19 13.97
CA GLU A 70 -32.98 0.04 14.60
C GLU A 70 -32.40 0.39 15.99
N LEU A 71 -32.17 1.67 16.30
CA LEU A 71 -31.60 2.06 17.58
C LEU A 71 -32.61 1.99 18.75
N PRO A 72 -32.29 1.28 19.84
CA PRO A 72 -33.07 1.39 21.07
C PRO A 72 -32.85 2.77 21.74
N GLU A 73 -33.69 3.11 22.73
CA GLU A 73 -33.53 4.36 23.50
C GLU A 73 -32.15 4.48 24.18
N LYS A 74 -31.52 3.35 24.48
CA LYS A 74 -30.17 3.24 25.03
C LYS A 74 -29.33 2.35 24.12
N ALA A 75 -28.43 2.94 23.35
CA ALA A 75 -27.61 2.22 22.40
C ALA A 75 -26.11 2.46 22.62
N VAL A 76 -25.32 1.43 22.36
CA VAL A 76 -23.87 1.53 22.25
C VAL A 76 -23.54 1.65 20.76
N LEU A 77 -22.83 2.71 20.40
CA LEU A 77 -22.38 2.97 19.03
C LEU A 77 -20.85 2.86 18.97
N LYS A 78 -20.34 2.28 17.90
CA LYS A 78 -18.91 2.29 17.56
C LYS A 78 -18.73 3.00 16.23
N VAL A 79 -17.83 3.97 16.20
CA VAL A 79 -17.46 4.66 14.98
C VAL A 79 -16.59 3.72 14.15
N HIS A 80 -17.10 3.34 12.97
CA HIS A 80 -16.37 2.54 12.00
C HIS A 80 -15.95 3.44 10.84
N ARG A 81 -14.65 3.62 10.64
CA ARG A 81 -14.13 4.47 9.57
C ARG A 81 -14.55 3.88 8.22
N SER A 82 -15.19 4.67 7.37
CA SER A 82 -15.57 4.22 6.02
C SER A 82 -14.28 4.12 5.19
N GLU A 83 -13.82 2.89 4.92
CA GLU A 83 -12.69 2.65 4.02
C GLU A 83 -13.14 2.79 2.56
N THR A 84 -13.37 4.04 2.14
CA THR A 84 -13.44 4.43 0.74
C THR A 84 -12.15 5.13 0.33
N ASP A 85 -11.42 4.49 -0.58
CA ASP A 85 -10.31 4.98 -1.41
C ASP A 85 -9.81 6.41 -1.13
N ALA A 86 -8.90 6.54 -0.15
CA ALA A 86 -7.77 7.46 -0.16
C ALA A 86 -6.88 7.10 1.03
N GLY A 87 -5.57 7.22 0.83
CA GLY A 87 -4.55 6.62 1.69
C GLY A 87 -4.66 6.90 3.19
N SER A 88 -3.92 6.05 3.91
CA SER A 88 -3.52 6.17 5.32
C SER A 88 -4.28 5.26 6.27
N ALA A 89 -3.86 3.99 6.27
CA ALA A 89 -3.77 3.21 7.50
C ALA A 89 -2.56 3.73 8.28
N SER A 90 -2.79 4.78 9.06
CA SER A 90 -1.97 5.13 10.22
C SER A 90 -2.93 5.64 11.28
N THR A 91 -3.22 4.79 12.25
CA THR A 91 -3.57 5.21 13.60
C THR A 91 -2.91 4.23 14.57
N SER A 92 -1.64 4.47 14.86
CA SER A 92 -1.15 4.33 16.22
C SER A 92 -0.94 5.72 16.74
N ASP A 93 -1.29 5.91 18.01
CA ASP A 93 -1.19 7.16 18.74
C ASP A 93 0.14 7.89 18.48
N THR A 94 0.06 9.22 18.39
CA THR A 94 1.22 10.11 18.35
C THR A 94 2.06 9.97 19.61
N GLU A 95 3.01 9.05 19.59
CA GLU A 95 4.40 9.45 19.69
C GLU A 95 4.90 9.64 18.26
N ILE A 96 5.20 10.89 17.87
CA ILE A 96 5.91 11.18 16.63
C ILE A 96 7.30 10.57 16.78
N LEU A 97 7.46 9.29 16.42
CA LEU A 97 8.76 8.71 16.19
C LEU A 97 9.33 9.38 14.93
N PRO A 98 10.57 9.92 14.92
CA PRO A 98 11.05 10.80 13.85
C PRO A 98 11.33 10.13 12.49
N TYR A 99 10.87 8.90 12.28
CA TYR A 99 11.45 8.01 11.26
C TYR A 99 10.37 7.35 10.39
N ALA A 100 9.71 8.17 9.58
CA ALA A 100 9.07 7.70 8.35
C ALA A 100 10.13 7.65 7.23
N PRO A 101 10.15 6.59 6.39
CA PRO A 101 10.92 6.62 5.14
C PRO A 101 10.49 7.82 4.30
N GLU A 102 11.44 8.52 3.66
CA GLU A 102 11.17 9.74 2.87
C GLU A 102 10.17 9.58 1.72
N ARG A 103 9.79 8.34 1.36
CA ARG A 103 8.77 8.03 0.34
C ARG A 103 7.43 7.65 0.97
N LEU A 104 6.66 8.65 1.38
CA LEU A 104 5.32 8.44 1.92
C LEU A 104 4.23 8.28 0.86
N GLN A 105 4.51 8.55 -0.43
CA GLN A 105 3.45 8.69 -1.43
C GLN A 105 3.73 7.87 -2.69
N SER A 106 2.73 7.10 -3.13
CA SER A 106 2.70 6.51 -4.46
C SER A 106 2.72 7.63 -5.52
N TRP A 107 3.16 7.31 -6.74
CA TRP A 107 3.12 8.32 -7.79
C TRP A 107 1.66 8.70 -8.08
N PRO A 108 1.28 9.98 -7.97
CA PRO A 108 -0.11 10.38 -8.06
C PRO A 108 -0.62 10.29 -9.50
N ASP A 109 -1.93 10.07 -9.66
CA ASP A 109 -2.55 10.04 -10.99
C ASP A 109 -2.47 11.41 -11.68
N VAL A 110 -2.71 12.47 -10.91
CA VAL A 110 -2.49 13.87 -11.28
C VAL A 110 -1.35 14.43 -10.45
N PHE A 111 -0.27 14.86 -11.09
CA PHE A 111 0.91 15.36 -10.38
C PHE A 111 0.65 16.72 -9.71
N PRO A 112 0.85 16.86 -8.38
CA PRO A 112 0.65 18.12 -7.69
C PRO A 112 1.81 19.07 -7.99
N VAL A 113 1.55 20.08 -8.83
CA VAL A 113 2.55 21.11 -9.14
C VAL A 113 2.81 21.97 -7.90
N PRO A 114 4.04 22.01 -7.37
CA PRO A 114 4.38 22.75 -6.16
C PRO A 114 4.20 24.25 -6.36
N GLN A 115 4.25 24.98 -5.25
CA GLN A 115 4.36 26.43 -5.28
C GLN A 115 5.80 26.84 -5.63
N PHE A 116 5.93 27.82 -6.51
CA PHE A 116 7.21 28.40 -6.91
C PHE A 116 7.55 29.65 -6.08
N SER A 117 8.72 30.25 -6.31
CA SER A 117 9.05 31.52 -5.67
C SER A 117 8.03 32.61 -6.01
N TYR A 118 7.85 33.57 -5.11
CA TYR A 118 6.81 34.60 -5.25
C TYR A 118 6.91 35.39 -6.58
N ASP A 119 8.12 35.71 -7.02
CA ASP A 119 8.38 36.40 -8.29
C ASP A 119 8.01 35.56 -9.51
N VAL A 120 8.25 34.24 -9.43
CA VAL A 120 7.87 33.28 -10.47
C VAL A 120 6.35 33.14 -10.51
N GLU A 121 5.69 32.93 -9.38
CA GLU A 121 4.22 32.82 -9.30
C GLU A 121 3.54 34.09 -9.83
N HIS A 122 4.04 35.26 -9.45
CA HIS A 122 3.52 36.53 -9.97
C HIS A 122 3.65 36.61 -11.49
N SER A 123 4.79 36.20 -12.04
CA SER A 123 5.04 36.17 -13.48
C SER A 123 4.16 35.15 -14.20
N LEU A 124 3.94 33.97 -13.61
CA LEU A 124 3.09 32.91 -14.15
C LEU A 124 1.62 33.33 -14.15
N ASN A 125 1.15 34.01 -13.10
CA ASN A 125 -0.21 34.54 -13.04
C ASN A 125 -0.44 35.58 -14.14
N GLY A 126 0.46 36.56 -14.28
CA GLY A 126 0.40 37.53 -15.38
C GLY A 126 0.49 36.89 -16.76
N GLY A 127 1.36 35.88 -16.91
CA GLY A 127 1.52 35.10 -18.14
C GLY A 127 0.27 34.31 -18.51
N ASN A 128 -0.38 33.66 -17.55
CA ASN A 128 -1.62 32.90 -17.76
C ASN A 128 -2.76 33.81 -18.20
N MET A 129 -2.89 35.00 -17.60
CA MET A 129 -3.88 36.00 -18.04
C MET A 129 -3.61 36.46 -19.48
N ALA A 130 -2.36 36.75 -19.83
CA ALA A 130 -2.00 37.13 -21.20
C ALA A 130 -2.23 35.98 -22.21
N TYR A 131 -2.01 34.74 -21.79
CA TYR A 131 -2.28 33.56 -22.61
C TYR A 131 -3.78 33.39 -22.87
N GLN A 132 -4.62 33.54 -21.84
CA GLN A 132 -6.08 33.47 -22.01
C GLN A 132 -6.63 34.58 -22.91
N ASN A 133 -6.09 35.80 -22.78
CA ASN A 133 -6.60 36.95 -23.52
C ASN A 133 -6.12 37.01 -24.97
N SER A 134 -4.87 36.62 -25.24
CA SER A 134 -4.26 36.84 -26.56
C SER A 134 -3.45 35.65 -27.09
N GLY A 135 -3.50 34.48 -26.45
CA GLY A 135 -2.71 33.29 -26.81
C GLY A 135 -1.19 33.50 -26.66
N LYS A 136 -0.75 34.54 -25.94
CA LYS A 136 0.66 34.91 -25.86
C LYS A 136 1.38 34.06 -24.81
N PHE A 137 2.43 33.37 -25.24
CA PHE A 137 3.28 32.57 -24.35
C PHE A 137 4.22 33.45 -23.50
N LEU A 138 4.48 33.01 -22.27
CA LEU A 138 5.40 33.67 -21.35
C LEU A 138 6.85 33.31 -21.69
N LYS A 139 7.70 34.33 -21.89
CA LYS A 139 9.14 34.13 -21.99
C LYS A 139 9.77 34.20 -20.61
N LEU A 140 10.21 33.05 -20.11
CA LEU A 140 10.89 32.96 -18.81
C LEU A 140 12.36 33.40 -18.90
N THR A 141 12.83 34.06 -17.84
CA THR A 141 14.27 34.24 -17.63
C THR A 141 14.94 32.92 -17.23
N LYS A 142 16.28 32.87 -17.35
CA LYS A 142 17.06 31.69 -16.91
C LYS A 142 16.85 31.36 -15.42
N GLY A 143 16.70 32.39 -14.58
CA GLY A 143 16.45 32.24 -13.14
C GLY A 143 15.08 31.64 -12.86
N GLN A 144 14.02 32.20 -13.46
CA GLN A 144 12.65 31.70 -13.29
C GLN A 144 12.50 30.25 -13.77
N LYS A 145 13.07 29.93 -14.95
CA LYS A 145 13.08 28.55 -15.45
C LYS A 145 13.82 27.60 -14.50
N HIS A 146 14.92 28.05 -13.88
CA HIS A 146 15.65 27.24 -12.92
C HIS A 146 14.83 26.96 -11.65
N ASP A 147 14.13 27.96 -11.11
CA ASP A 147 13.29 27.82 -9.92
C ASP A 147 12.16 26.81 -10.15
N ILE A 148 11.42 26.94 -11.25
CA ILE A 148 10.36 26.01 -11.64
C ILE A 148 10.92 24.58 -11.69
N LEU A 149 12.02 24.38 -12.41
CA LEU A 149 12.63 23.05 -12.55
C LEU A 149 13.13 22.50 -11.20
N GLU A 150 13.73 23.32 -10.34
CA GLU A 150 14.24 22.89 -9.02
C GLU A 150 13.09 22.45 -8.10
N ASN A 151 12.03 23.25 -8.01
CA ASN A 151 10.90 22.93 -7.14
C ASN A 151 10.10 21.74 -7.68
N MET A 152 9.91 21.63 -9.01
CA MET A 152 9.35 20.43 -9.63
C MET A 152 10.20 19.19 -9.33
N ALA A 153 11.54 19.28 -9.43
CA ALA A 153 12.42 18.14 -9.14
C ALA A 153 12.35 17.70 -7.67
N LYS A 154 12.29 18.65 -6.72
CA LYS A 154 12.07 18.35 -5.30
C LYS A 154 10.75 17.61 -5.08
N ALA A 155 9.66 18.11 -5.68
CA ALA A 155 8.35 17.48 -5.60
C ALA A 155 8.33 16.09 -6.23
N MET A 156 8.99 15.89 -7.38
CA MET A 156 9.11 14.56 -7.99
C MET A 156 9.91 13.60 -7.11
N HIS A 157 10.98 14.09 -6.48
CA HIS A 157 11.84 13.29 -5.60
C HIS A 157 11.12 12.80 -4.35
N SER A 158 10.18 13.57 -3.77
CA SER A 158 9.40 13.13 -2.61
C SER A 158 8.52 11.92 -2.91
N PHE A 159 8.17 11.69 -4.18
CA PHE A 159 7.52 10.45 -4.62
C PHE A 159 8.55 9.38 -4.99
N LYS A 160 9.49 9.70 -5.90
CA LYS A 160 10.48 8.75 -6.44
C LYS A 160 11.80 9.44 -6.80
N ALA A 161 12.92 8.89 -6.36
CA ALA A 161 14.24 9.36 -6.81
C ALA A 161 14.51 9.07 -8.30
N TYR A 162 13.97 7.95 -8.80
CA TYR A 162 14.13 7.47 -10.19
C TYR A 162 12.77 7.34 -10.90
N PRO A 163 12.10 8.47 -11.23
CA PRO A 163 10.84 8.42 -11.96
C PRO A 163 11.07 7.91 -13.40
N SER A 164 10.14 7.10 -13.88
CA SER A 164 10.09 6.60 -15.25
C SER A 164 9.78 7.71 -16.25
N ASP A 165 10.05 7.47 -17.53
CA ASP A 165 9.80 8.45 -18.59
C ASP A 165 8.33 8.89 -18.69
N LYS A 166 7.39 7.97 -18.40
CA LYS A 166 5.94 8.23 -18.34
C LYS A 166 5.58 9.12 -17.15
N GLU A 167 6.17 8.88 -15.99
CA GLU A 167 5.94 9.67 -14.78
C GLU A 167 6.47 11.11 -14.94
N VAL A 168 7.66 11.27 -15.53
CA VAL A 168 8.18 12.61 -15.85
C VAL A 168 7.30 13.34 -16.87
N ALA A 169 6.70 12.60 -17.83
CA ALA A 169 5.74 13.17 -18.77
C ALA A 169 4.49 13.71 -18.06
N LYS A 170 3.89 12.92 -17.16
CA LYS A 170 2.74 13.36 -16.35
C LYS A 170 3.05 14.62 -15.52
N ALA A 171 4.24 14.72 -14.94
CA ALA A 171 4.65 15.92 -14.19
C ALA A 171 4.78 17.16 -15.10
N ALA A 172 5.33 16.99 -16.30
CA ALA A 172 5.42 18.07 -17.28
C ALA A 172 4.04 18.50 -17.81
N GLU A 173 3.17 17.54 -18.05
CA GLU A 173 1.79 17.78 -18.48
C GLU A 173 0.99 18.54 -17.40
N ALA A 174 1.11 18.14 -16.13
CA ALA A 174 0.49 18.84 -15.02
C ALA A 174 0.99 20.28 -14.88
N LEU A 175 2.30 20.51 -15.09
CA LEU A 175 2.90 21.85 -15.08
C LEU A 175 2.25 22.76 -16.15
N ILE A 176 2.13 22.26 -17.38
CA ILE A 176 1.50 23.03 -18.48
C ILE A 176 0.00 23.20 -18.26
N SER A 177 -0.68 22.18 -17.73
CA SER A 177 -2.11 22.26 -17.42
C SER A 177 -2.40 23.34 -16.38
N LYS A 178 -1.56 23.46 -15.33
CA LYS A 178 -1.67 24.52 -14.32
C LYS A 178 -1.23 25.89 -14.84
N HIS A 179 -0.22 25.92 -15.71
CA HIS A 179 0.33 27.15 -16.29
C HIS A 179 0.41 27.09 -17.81
N PRO A 180 -0.73 27.27 -18.52
CA PRO A 180 -0.78 27.19 -19.99
C PRO A 180 0.14 28.18 -20.70
N CYS A 181 0.49 29.30 -20.05
CA CYS A 181 1.44 30.27 -20.58
C CYS A 181 2.86 29.72 -20.83
N LEU A 182 3.20 28.56 -20.24
CA LEU A 182 4.48 27.88 -20.38
C LEU A 182 4.55 26.91 -21.58
N THR A 183 3.46 26.74 -22.31
CA THR A 183 3.36 25.84 -23.46
C THR A 183 4.44 26.15 -24.50
N GLU A 184 5.18 25.13 -24.94
CA GLU A 184 6.22 25.30 -25.97
C GLU A 184 5.60 25.48 -27.36
N PRO A 185 5.88 26.60 -28.06
CA PRO A 185 5.36 26.82 -29.41
C PRO A 185 5.84 25.75 -30.39
N GLY A 186 4.93 25.21 -31.20
CA GLY A 186 5.26 24.23 -32.25
C GLY A 186 5.41 22.78 -31.76
N SER A 187 5.19 22.51 -30.47
CA SER A 187 5.11 21.15 -29.94
C SER A 187 3.68 20.62 -30.01
N GLN A 188 3.47 19.41 -30.55
CA GLN A 188 2.13 18.77 -30.62
C GLN A 188 1.47 18.63 -29.25
N CYS A 189 2.25 18.42 -28.20
CA CYS A 189 1.74 18.24 -26.83
C CYS A 189 2.05 19.40 -25.90
N GLY A 190 2.86 20.39 -26.30
CA GLY A 190 3.16 21.59 -25.50
C GLY A 190 4.08 21.40 -24.28
N TRP A 191 4.23 20.18 -23.77
CA TRP A 191 5.00 19.86 -22.55
C TRP A 191 6.30 19.07 -22.78
N TYR A 192 6.62 18.66 -24.02
CA TYR A 192 7.74 17.74 -24.28
C TYR A 192 9.13 18.27 -23.89
N GLY A 193 9.45 19.53 -24.16
CA GLY A 193 10.73 20.11 -23.75
C GLY A 193 10.81 20.38 -22.25
N TRP A 194 9.67 20.60 -21.58
CA TRP A 194 9.58 20.58 -20.12
C TRP A 194 9.89 19.21 -19.55
N LYS A 195 9.29 18.14 -20.10
CA LYS A 195 9.64 16.75 -19.74
C LYS A 195 11.14 16.52 -19.88
N THR A 196 11.74 16.91 -21.01
CA THR A 196 13.18 16.73 -21.24
C THR A 196 14.02 17.50 -20.22
N SER A 197 13.64 18.76 -19.94
CA SER A 197 14.30 19.60 -18.93
C SER A 197 14.20 19.00 -17.53
N LEU A 198 13.04 18.47 -17.15
CA LEU A 198 12.81 17.80 -15.87
C LEU A 198 13.63 16.51 -15.74
N LYS A 199 13.77 15.71 -16.80
CA LYS A 199 14.65 14.53 -16.79
C LYS A 199 16.09 14.89 -16.46
N PHE A 200 16.64 15.92 -17.12
CA PHE A 200 17.99 16.41 -16.84
C PHE A 200 18.10 16.98 -15.43
N LYS A 201 17.10 17.76 -14.99
CA LYS A 201 17.07 18.35 -13.66
C LYS A 201 17.05 17.28 -12.56
N MET A 202 16.23 16.24 -12.70
CA MET A 202 16.22 15.09 -11.79
C MET A 202 17.57 14.37 -11.74
N GLY A 203 18.27 14.23 -12.88
CA GLY A 203 19.64 13.70 -12.91
C GLY A 203 20.63 14.54 -12.10
N ASN A 204 20.56 15.86 -12.24
CA ASN A 204 21.40 16.80 -11.48
C ASN A 204 21.04 16.80 -9.99
N PHE A 205 19.75 16.76 -9.67
CA PHE A 205 19.25 16.73 -8.29
C PHE A 205 19.75 15.48 -7.55
N ARG A 206 19.65 14.30 -8.18
CA ARG A 206 20.25 13.05 -7.63
C ARG A 206 21.75 13.15 -7.43
N THR A 207 22.47 13.77 -8.38
CA THR A 207 23.92 13.97 -8.26
C THR A 207 24.28 14.85 -7.06
N LYS A 208 23.47 15.90 -6.81
CA LYS A 208 23.61 16.78 -5.63
C LYS A 208 23.35 16.01 -4.34
N LEU A 209 22.24 15.26 -4.26
CA LEU A 209 21.90 14.45 -3.10
C LEU A 209 22.94 13.36 -2.78
N SER A 210 23.48 12.70 -3.80
CA SER A 210 24.53 11.70 -3.64
C SER A 210 25.78 12.32 -2.99
N ARG A 211 26.18 13.54 -3.39
CA ARG A 211 27.29 14.27 -2.77
C ARG A 211 27.01 14.71 -1.35
N SER A 212 25.74 14.87 -0.99
CA SER A 212 25.28 15.21 0.37
C SER A 212 25.10 13.98 1.27
N GLY A 213 25.46 12.77 0.81
CA GLY A 213 25.41 11.55 1.61
C GLY A 213 24.08 10.79 1.56
N CYS A 214 23.22 11.03 0.56
CA CYS A 214 22.02 10.22 0.37
C CYS A 214 22.38 8.86 -0.26
N GLU A 215 22.34 7.78 0.53
CA GLU A 215 22.75 6.44 0.12
C GLU A 215 21.90 5.89 -1.04
N GLU A 216 20.60 6.18 -1.06
CA GLU A 216 19.66 5.72 -2.09
C GLU A 216 20.14 6.07 -3.50
N VAL A 217 20.58 7.31 -3.69
CA VAL A 217 21.06 7.80 -4.99
C VAL A 217 22.54 7.52 -5.23
N ALA A 218 23.33 7.39 -4.16
CA ALA A 218 24.76 7.10 -4.24
C ALA A 218 25.02 5.67 -4.73
N VAL A 219 24.32 4.68 -4.18
CA VAL A 219 24.40 3.27 -4.56
C VAL A 219 23.99 3.05 -6.02
N ASN A 220 22.99 3.80 -6.47
CA ASN A 220 22.52 3.76 -7.85
C ASN A 220 23.32 4.67 -8.81
N SER A 221 24.36 5.37 -8.34
CA SER A 221 25.17 6.26 -9.18
C SER A 221 26.19 5.45 -10.00
N GLY A 222 25.95 5.35 -11.31
CA GLY A 222 26.74 4.55 -12.26
C GLY A 222 28.20 4.98 -12.48
N LYS A 223 28.72 5.96 -11.72
CA LYS A 223 29.99 6.60 -12.03
C LYS A 223 31.07 6.17 -11.03
N ARG A 224 32.18 5.65 -11.56
CA ARG A 224 33.43 5.45 -10.82
C ARG A 224 33.81 6.76 -10.12
N SER A 225 34.18 6.68 -8.84
CA SER A 225 34.59 7.86 -8.08
C SER A 225 35.76 8.53 -8.80
N LYS A 226 35.62 9.81 -9.18
CA LYS A 226 36.73 10.59 -9.74
C LYS A 226 37.85 10.82 -8.72
N ASN A 227 37.48 10.85 -7.43
CA ASN A 227 38.41 11.13 -6.34
C ASN A 227 39.07 9.85 -5.79
N ASN A 228 38.55 8.67 -6.15
CA ASN A 228 39.11 7.38 -5.72
C ASN A 228 38.99 6.35 -6.86
N PRO A 229 39.77 6.51 -7.95
CA PRO A 229 39.67 5.65 -9.13
C PRO A 229 40.11 4.21 -8.84
N GLU A 230 40.95 3.98 -7.82
CA GLU A 230 41.38 2.65 -7.36
C GLU A 230 40.29 1.88 -6.62
N SER A 231 39.26 2.57 -6.08
CA SER A 231 38.14 1.86 -5.45
C SER A 231 37.29 1.17 -6.51
N GLU A 232 36.75 0.02 -6.15
CA GLU A 232 35.74 -0.64 -6.97
C GLU A 232 34.59 0.33 -7.30
N SER A 233 34.07 0.25 -8.52
CA SER A 233 32.93 1.07 -8.93
C SER A 233 31.72 0.73 -8.04
N PRO A 234 30.85 1.69 -7.67
CA PRO A 234 29.67 1.38 -6.85
C PRO A 234 28.83 0.22 -7.41
N HIS A 235 28.86 0.01 -8.72
CA HIS A 235 28.13 -1.04 -9.45
C HIS A 235 28.87 -2.37 -9.61
N SER A 236 30.10 -2.54 -9.12
CA SER A 236 30.84 -3.82 -9.29
C SER A 236 30.14 -4.96 -8.55
N ASN A 237 29.63 -4.68 -7.34
CA ASN A 237 29.03 -5.68 -6.45
C ASN A 237 27.51 -5.56 -6.33
N ILE A 238 26.88 -4.53 -6.92
CA ILE A 238 25.43 -4.37 -6.90
C ILE A 238 24.82 -5.16 -8.06
N LYS A 239 23.98 -6.16 -7.74
CA LYS A 239 23.15 -6.82 -8.74
C LYS A 239 22.29 -5.76 -9.45
N ARG A 240 22.39 -5.68 -10.79
CA ARG A 240 21.47 -4.86 -11.57
C ARG A 240 20.06 -5.37 -11.32
N ALA A 241 19.23 -4.53 -10.70
CA ALA A 241 17.82 -4.80 -10.51
C ALA A 241 17.18 -5.26 -11.83
N ARG A 242 16.68 -6.50 -11.88
CA ARG A 242 15.92 -7.03 -13.02
C ARG A 242 14.43 -7.06 -12.68
N ARG A 243 13.58 -6.60 -13.61
CA ARG A 243 12.10 -6.62 -13.55
C ARG A 243 11.53 -5.87 -12.33
N ALA A 244 11.37 -6.56 -11.20
CA ALA A 244 10.68 -6.09 -9.98
C ALA A 244 11.62 -5.84 -8.79
N GLU A 245 12.93 -6.08 -8.96
CA GLU A 245 13.92 -5.76 -7.94
C GLU A 245 14.05 -4.24 -7.80
N VAL A 246 14.14 -3.74 -6.56
CA VAL A 246 14.38 -2.32 -6.28
C VAL A 246 15.70 -2.21 -5.53
N ASN A 247 16.68 -1.52 -6.12
CA ASN A 247 17.92 -1.15 -5.44
C ASN A 247 17.68 0.05 -4.52
N TYR A 248 16.73 -0.13 -3.59
CA TYR A 248 16.42 0.86 -2.58
C TYR A 248 17.31 0.65 -1.37
N LEU A 249 18.06 1.69 -0.99
CA LEU A 249 18.85 1.75 0.23
C LEU A 249 18.57 3.08 0.93
N PRO A 250 17.64 3.13 1.91
CA PRO A 250 17.45 4.32 2.72
C PRO A 250 18.62 4.53 3.68
N ASN A 251 18.88 5.78 4.04
CA ASN A 251 19.81 6.10 5.12
C ASN A 251 19.34 5.53 6.46
N PHE A 252 20.27 5.33 7.38
CA PHE A 252 19.91 4.99 8.76
C PHE A 252 19.08 6.10 9.41
N PRO A 253 18.17 5.74 10.34
CA PRO A 253 17.46 6.71 11.15
C PRO A 253 18.44 7.67 11.85
N LYS A 254 18.05 8.92 12.06
CA LYS A 254 18.93 9.92 12.70
C LYS A 254 19.32 9.45 14.11
N GLY A 255 20.59 9.57 14.44
CA GLY A 255 21.10 9.13 15.75
C GLY A 255 21.27 7.62 15.89
N GLU A 256 20.90 6.82 14.89
CA GLU A 256 21.19 5.38 14.87
C GLU A 256 22.47 5.09 14.10
N SER A 257 23.28 4.15 14.61
CA SER A 257 24.47 3.62 13.95
C SER A 257 24.25 2.17 13.49
N ALA A 258 25.17 1.63 12.70
CA ALA A 258 25.12 0.22 12.30
C ALA A 258 25.07 -0.71 13.53
N GLU A 259 25.86 -0.38 14.55
CA GLU A 259 25.96 -1.14 15.79
C GLU A 259 24.66 -1.08 16.60
N SER A 260 24.05 0.11 16.71
CA SER A 260 22.76 0.27 17.40
C SER A 260 21.64 -0.52 16.72
N LEU A 261 21.56 -0.45 15.38
CA LEU A 261 20.58 -1.23 14.63
C LEU A 261 20.83 -2.75 14.71
N GLU A 262 22.09 -3.18 14.83
CA GLU A 262 22.43 -4.58 15.06
C GLU A 262 21.99 -5.06 16.45
N GLN A 263 22.07 -4.21 17.48
CA GLN A 263 21.49 -4.53 18.80
C GLN A 263 19.96 -4.68 18.72
N GLN A 264 19.28 -3.81 17.97
CA GLN A 264 17.84 -3.94 17.72
C GLN A 264 17.51 -5.23 16.93
N ARG A 265 18.37 -5.66 16.00
CA ARG A 265 18.22 -6.96 15.31
C ARG A 265 18.27 -8.12 16.29
N LEU A 266 19.20 -8.11 17.24
CA LEU A 266 19.29 -9.14 18.28
C LEU A 266 18.02 -9.20 19.13
N GLN A 267 17.44 -8.04 19.48
CA GLN A 267 16.14 -7.99 20.18
C GLN A 267 15.01 -8.60 19.35
N ILE A 268 15.01 -8.45 18.02
CA ILE A 268 14.02 -9.10 17.15
C ILE A 268 14.16 -10.62 17.22
N VAL A 269 15.38 -11.15 17.21
CA VAL A 269 15.63 -12.60 17.30
C VAL A 269 15.12 -13.15 18.64
N GLU A 270 15.41 -12.45 19.73
CA GLU A 270 14.93 -12.80 21.07
C GLU A 270 13.40 -12.75 21.16
N GLU A 271 12.77 -11.68 20.65
CA GLU A 271 11.32 -11.53 20.73
C GLU A 271 10.58 -12.57 19.90
N VAL A 272 11.12 -12.96 18.74
CA VAL A 272 10.53 -14.02 17.89
C VAL A 272 10.71 -15.41 18.50
N SER A 273 11.69 -15.64 19.37
CA SER A 273 11.87 -16.94 20.02
C SER A 273 10.95 -17.18 21.22
N LYS A 274 10.30 -16.12 21.74
CA LYS A 274 9.35 -16.22 22.86
C LYS A 274 8.07 -16.96 22.44
N THR A 275 7.45 -17.64 23.42
CA THR A 275 6.15 -18.31 23.26
C THR A 275 5.04 -17.27 23.11
N GLU A 276 5.00 -16.28 24.01
CA GLU A 276 4.14 -15.11 23.92
C GLU A 276 4.94 -13.95 23.31
N ARG A 277 4.70 -13.67 22.03
CA ARG A 277 5.43 -12.67 21.25
C ARG A 277 4.67 -11.35 21.23
N SER A 278 5.36 -10.24 21.48
CA SER A 278 4.80 -8.90 21.28
C SER A 278 4.90 -8.48 19.82
N LEU A 279 3.82 -8.68 19.06
CA LEU A 279 3.76 -8.30 17.64
C LEU A 279 4.03 -6.80 17.42
N GLY A 280 3.54 -5.94 18.31
CA GLY A 280 3.77 -4.49 18.23
C GLY A 280 5.22 -4.09 18.50
N LEU A 281 5.95 -4.82 19.35
CA LEU A 281 7.38 -4.60 19.55
C LEU A 281 8.17 -5.06 18.32
N ILE A 282 7.86 -6.25 17.79
CA ILE A 282 8.49 -6.77 16.57
C ILE A 282 8.30 -5.79 15.41
N GLU A 283 7.08 -5.26 15.22
CA GLU A 283 6.79 -4.31 14.16
C GLU A 283 7.63 -3.03 14.27
N ARG A 284 7.73 -2.45 15.47
CA ARG A 284 8.55 -1.26 15.73
C ARG A 284 10.03 -1.51 15.44
N LEU A 285 10.57 -2.61 15.96
CA LEU A 285 11.97 -2.98 15.75
C LEU A 285 12.24 -3.29 14.28
N MET A 286 11.33 -3.97 13.60
CA MET A 286 11.43 -4.20 12.16
C MET A 286 11.40 -2.87 11.39
N GLN A 287 10.56 -1.91 11.78
CA GLN A 287 10.53 -0.60 11.13
C GLN A 287 11.86 0.16 11.29
N SER A 288 12.41 0.24 12.51
CA SER A 288 13.66 0.97 12.77
C SER A 288 14.87 0.34 12.05
N THR A 289 14.93 -0.98 11.99
CA THR A 289 16.03 -1.74 11.39
C THR A 289 15.91 -1.97 9.88
N PHE A 290 14.91 -1.38 9.22
CA PHE A 290 14.68 -1.55 7.79
C PHE A 290 15.89 -1.16 6.93
N ALA A 291 16.54 -0.04 7.24
CA ALA A 291 17.70 0.42 6.51
C ALA A 291 18.89 -0.55 6.63
N LEU A 292 19.10 -1.16 7.80
CA LEU A 292 20.13 -2.18 8.02
C LEU A 292 19.86 -3.43 7.17
N ARG A 293 18.61 -3.92 7.14
CA ARG A 293 18.22 -5.04 6.25
C ARG A 293 18.49 -4.74 4.78
N ARG A 294 18.11 -3.53 4.33
CA ARG A 294 18.34 -3.11 2.95
C ARG A 294 19.83 -3.02 2.61
N LYS A 295 20.66 -2.53 3.53
CA LYS A 295 22.11 -2.51 3.39
C LYS A 295 22.68 -3.91 3.22
N GLN A 296 22.24 -4.87 4.03
CA GLN A 296 22.67 -6.25 3.91
C GLN A 296 22.30 -6.87 2.55
N ILE A 297 21.07 -6.65 2.08
CA ILE A 297 20.57 -7.20 0.80
C ILE A 297 21.24 -6.55 -0.41
N VAL A 298 21.46 -5.23 -0.38
CA VAL A 298 21.91 -4.48 -1.57
C VAL A 298 23.43 -4.37 -1.65
N VAL A 299 24.09 -4.22 -0.50
CA VAL A 299 25.51 -3.87 -0.41
C VAL A 299 26.33 -5.03 0.15
N ASP A 300 26.00 -5.50 1.35
CA ASP A 300 26.94 -6.36 2.08
C ASP A 300 26.95 -7.79 1.53
N ASN A 301 25.79 -8.38 1.21
CA ASN A 301 25.69 -9.76 0.72
C ASN A 301 24.56 -9.96 -0.31
N PRO A 302 24.65 -9.35 -1.51
CA PRO A 302 23.58 -9.42 -2.52
C PRO A 302 23.34 -10.81 -3.12
N SER A 303 24.28 -11.74 -2.93
CA SER A 303 24.17 -13.15 -3.36
C SER A 303 23.92 -14.12 -2.20
N GLN A 304 23.61 -13.62 -0.99
CA GLN A 304 23.31 -14.48 0.15
C GLN A 304 22.08 -15.35 -0.13
N ALA A 305 22.13 -16.62 0.28
CA ALA A 305 20.97 -17.49 0.21
C ALA A 305 19.83 -16.95 1.09
N VAL A 306 18.59 -17.01 0.58
CA VAL A 306 17.39 -16.53 1.30
C VAL A 306 17.27 -17.20 2.67
N LYS A 307 17.63 -18.50 2.78
CA LYS A 307 17.60 -19.24 4.05
C LYS A 307 18.46 -18.59 5.13
N GLU A 308 19.73 -18.31 4.82
CA GLU A 308 20.67 -17.68 5.75
C GLU A 308 20.25 -16.24 6.09
N PHE A 309 19.64 -15.52 5.14
CA PHE A 309 19.10 -14.20 5.40
C PHE A 309 17.93 -14.26 6.40
N LEU A 310 17.01 -15.22 6.23
CA LEU A 310 15.90 -15.43 7.15
C LEU A 310 16.35 -15.95 8.53
N GLU A 311 17.48 -16.66 8.62
CA GLU A 311 18.07 -17.01 9.92
C GLU A 311 18.51 -15.77 10.70
N LYS A 312 19.03 -14.74 10.03
CA LYS A 312 19.39 -13.45 10.65
C LYS A 312 18.17 -12.57 10.97
N TRP A 313 17.11 -12.69 10.18
CA TRP A 313 15.88 -11.90 10.27
C TRP A 313 14.64 -12.79 10.41
N PRO A 314 14.48 -13.52 11.53
CA PRO A 314 13.45 -14.53 11.68
C PRO A 314 12.03 -13.95 11.64
N ALA A 315 11.85 -12.69 12.03
CA ALA A 315 10.57 -11.98 11.95
C ALA A 315 10.00 -11.91 10.52
N LEU A 316 10.83 -11.98 9.46
CA LEU A 316 10.35 -12.01 8.08
C LEU A 316 9.59 -13.29 7.70
N ARG A 317 9.62 -14.32 8.54
CA ARG A 317 8.74 -15.49 8.41
C ARG A 317 7.30 -15.21 8.85
N LEU A 318 7.07 -14.10 9.57
CA LEU A 318 5.73 -13.68 9.96
C LEU A 318 5.05 -12.96 8.79
N GLU A 319 3.81 -13.36 8.49
CA GLU A 319 3.02 -12.80 7.38
C GLU A 319 2.86 -11.27 7.47
N SER A 320 2.64 -10.75 8.68
CA SER A 320 2.52 -9.31 8.93
C SER A 320 3.81 -8.55 8.57
N GLN A 321 4.97 -9.12 8.90
CA GLN A 321 6.25 -8.46 8.69
C GLN A 321 6.72 -8.53 7.24
N ILE A 322 6.44 -9.61 6.51
CA ILE A 322 6.74 -9.65 5.06
C ILE A 322 5.86 -8.68 4.28
N ALA A 323 4.58 -8.54 4.66
CA ALA A 323 3.69 -7.54 4.09
C ALA A 323 4.15 -6.11 4.40
N ALA A 324 4.56 -5.84 5.64
CA ALA A 324 5.12 -4.55 6.05
C ALA A 324 6.44 -4.25 5.31
N GLU A 325 7.31 -5.23 5.13
CA GLU A 325 8.57 -5.06 4.40
C GLU A 325 8.32 -4.73 2.91
N PHE A 326 7.38 -5.44 2.27
CA PHE A 326 6.95 -5.12 0.91
C PHE A 326 6.41 -3.70 0.81
N HIS A 327 5.58 -3.29 1.78
CA HIS A 327 5.04 -1.94 1.85
C HIS A 327 6.14 -0.88 2.01
N ARG A 328 7.14 -1.09 2.88
CA ARG A 328 8.28 -0.17 3.04
C ARG A 328 9.09 0.01 1.75
N ILE A 329 9.16 -1.01 0.90
CA ILE A 329 9.89 -0.95 -0.37
C ILE A 329 9.06 -0.26 -1.46
N THR A 330 7.79 -0.62 -1.58
CA THR A 330 6.95 -0.32 -2.74
C THR A 330 5.88 0.75 -2.49
N ASN A 331 5.60 1.05 -1.23
CA ASN A 331 4.46 1.83 -0.74
C ASN A 331 3.09 1.28 -1.17
N ILE A 332 3.00 -0.03 -1.42
CA ILE A 332 1.79 -0.73 -1.83
C ILE A 332 1.44 -1.78 -0.77
N SER A 333 0.16 -1.91 -0.42
CA SER A 333 -0.31 -3.02 0.43
C SER A 333 -0.23 -4.32 -0.35
N LEU A 334 0.61 -5.26 0.10
CA LEU A 334 0.82 -6.55 -0.55
C LEU A 334 -0.50 -7.32 -0.70
N LYS A 335 -1.23 -7.49 0.41
CA LYS A 335 -2.48 -8.25 0.45
C LYS A 335 -3.54 -7.61 -0.45
N ASN A 336 -3.78 -6.31 -0.29
CA ASN A 336 -4.85 -5.63 -1.05
C ASN A 336 -4.55 -5.65 -2.55
N LYS A 337 -3.29 -5.37 -2.94
CA LYS A 337 -2.91 -5.38 -4.34
C LYS A 337 -2.97 -6.79 -4.93
N PHE A 338 -2.51 -7.80 -4.19
CA PHE A 338 -2.59 -9.19 -4.63
C PHE A 338 -4.04 -9.62 -4.85
N TYR A 339 -4.93 -9.40 -3.88
CA TYR A 339 -6.33 -9.78 -4.00
C TYR A 339 -7.07 -9.00 -5.09
N ALA A 340 -6.83 -7.69 -5.21
CA ALA A 340 -7.44 -6.89 -6.27
C ALA A 340 -7.05 -7.38 -7.68
N GLU A 341 -5.76 -7.69 -7.90
CA GLU A 341 -5.31 -8.24 -9.19
C GLU A 341 -5.81 -9.67 -9.42
N LEU A 342 -5.85 -10.50 -8.36
CA LEU A 342 -6.41 -11.84 -8.44
C LEU A 342 -7.89 -11.78 -8.84
N ASP A 343 -8.68 -10.91 -8.21
CA ASP A 343 -10.10 -10.73 -8.51
C ASP A 343 -10.32 -10.23 -9.93
N ASN A 344 -9.52 -9.26 -10.38
CA ASN A 344 -9.56 -8.73 -11.74
C ASN A 344 -9.30 -9.82 -12.80
N HIS A 345 -8.40 -10.78 -12.50
CA HIS A 345 -8.05 -11.86 -13.42
C HIS A 345 -8.90 -13.13 -13.29
N THR A 346 -9.53 -13.35 -12.13
CA THR A 346 -10.31 -14.54 -11.80
C THR A 346 -11.38 -14.88 -12.86
N PRO A 347 -12.24 -13.95 -13.34
CA PRO A 347 -13.25 -14.28 -14.33
C PRO A 347 -12.67 -14.85 -15.63
N ARG A 348 -11.55 -14.30 -16.10
CA ARG A 348 -10.89 -14.75 -17.34
C ARG A 348 -10.23 -16.11 -17.16
N LEU A 349 -9.62 -16.36 -15.99
CA LEU A 349 -9.03 -17.65 -15.67
C LEU A 349 -10.12 -18.75 -15.66
N ILE A 350 -11.22 -18.52 -14.94
CA ILE A 350 -12.35 -19.47 -14.88
C ILE A 350 -12.92 -19.75 -16.27
N ALA A 351 -13.09 -18.73 -17.11
CA ALA A 351 -13.59 -18.91 -18.49
C ALA A 351 -12.68 -19.84 -19.31
N VAL A 352 -11.36 -19.63 -19.23
CA VAL A 352 -10.36 -20.47 -19.91
C VAL A 352 -10.35 -21.90 -19.35
N TYR A 353 -10.50 -22.06 -18.05
CA TYR A 353 -10.62 -23.37 -17.42
C TYR A 353 -11.85 -24.11 -17.91
N ARG A 354 -13.02 -23.45 -17.96
CA ARG A 354 -14.26 -24.02 -18.47
C ARG A 354 -14.15 -24.43 -19.95
N GLN A 355 -13.50 -23.62 -20.77
CA GLN A 355 -13.25 -23.97 -22.18
C GLN A 355 -12.40 -25.24 -22.31
N LYS A 356 -11.38 -25.41 -21.45
CA LYS A 356 -10.55 -26.62 -21.44
C LYS A 356 -11.29 -27.81 -20.82
N ALA A 357 -12.10 -27.56 -19.79
CA ALA A 357 -12.97 -28.52 -19.14
C ALA A 357 -14.03 -29.08 -20.09
N ALA A 358 -14.43 -28.35 -21.14
CA ALA A 358 -15.35 -28.86 -22.16
C ALA A 358 -14.74 -29.94 -23.09
N ARG A 359 -13.43 -30.19 -23.01
CA ARG A 359 -12.73 -31.20 -23.82
C ARG A 359 -12.74 -32.58 -23.15
N THR A 360 -12.08 -33.55 -23.78
CA THR A 360 -11.91 -34.91 -23.25
C THR A 360 -10.52 -35.09 -22.63
N GLY A 361 -10.40 -36.08 -21.74
CA GLY A 361 -9.15 -36.46 -21.07
C GLY A 361 -9.07 -36.04 -19.60
N LYS A 362 -8.13 -36.68 -18.89
CA LYS A 362 -7.98 -36.57 -17.42
C LYS A 362 -7.94 -35.14 -16.88
N ALA A 363 -7.18 -34.26 -17.53
CA ALA A 363 -7.08 -32.85 -17.09
C ALA A 363 -8.40 -32.08 -17.31
N ALA A 364 -9.16 -32.39 -18.36
CA ALA A 364 -10.46 -31.75 -18.60
C ALA A 364 -11.50 -32.25 -17.60
N GLU A 365 -11.47 -33.53 -17.22
CA GLU A 365 -12.29 -34.11 -16.16
C GLU A 365 -11.99 -33.50 -14.79
N ALA A 366 -10.71 -33.38 -14.43
CA ALA A 366 -10.31 -32.72 -13.18
C ALA A 366 -10.75 -31.25 -13.13
N LEU A 367 -10.58 -30.48 -14.23
CA LEU A 367 -11.07 -29.11 -14.31
C LEU A 367 -12.60 -29.03 -14.23
N ARG A 368 -13.34 -29.96 -14.86
CA ARG A 368 -14.81 -30.03 -14.69
C ARG A 368 -15.18 -30.26 -13.23
N SER A 369 -14.55 -31.24 -12.58
CA SER A 369 -14.81 -31.55 -11.17
C SER A 369 -14.54 -30.33 -10.28
N ILE A 370 -13.44 -29.62 -10.50
CA ILE A 370 -13.11 -28.40 -9.75
C ILE A 370 -14.14 -27.31 -10.04
N CYS A 371 -14.48 -27.00 -11.29
CA CYS A 371 -15.46 -25.95 -11.57
C CYS A 371 -16.85 -26.29 -11.00
N SER A 372 -17.32 -27.53 -11.17
CA SER A 372 -18.64 -27.96 -10.71
C SER A 372 -18.79 -27.93 -9.18
N ALA A 373 -17.75 -28.28 -8.42
CA ALA A 373 -17.79 -28.23 -6.96
C ALA A 373 -18.07 -26.82 -6.42
N TYR A 374 -17.63 -25.78 -7.14
CA TYR A 374 -17.81 -24.38 -6.73
C TYR A 374 -18.93 -23.67 -7.49
N ASP A 375 -19.50 -24.30 -8.50
CA ASP A 375 -20.78 -23.84 -9.07
C ASP A 375 -21.95 -24.18 -8.13
N LEU A 376 -21.77 -25.15 -7.22
CA LEU A 376 -22.73 -25.54 -6.18
C LEU A 376 -22.64 -24.67 -4.91
N THR A 377 -21.51 -24.00 -4.68
CA THR A 377 -21.33 -23.07 -3.57
C THR A 377 -21.72 -21.66 -4.00
N ASP A 378 -22.20 -20.86 -3.05
CA ASP A 378 -22.79 -19.55 -3.31
C ASP A 378 -21.90 -18.69 -4.23
N HIS A 379 -22.38 -18.40 -5.45
CA HIS A 379 -21.63 -17.73 -6.50
C HIS A 379 -21.16 -16.32 -6.11
N TYR A 380 -21.67 -15.76 -5.01
CA TYR A 380 -21.33 -14.42 -4.52
C TYR A 380 -20.11 -14.38 -3.61
N ASP A 381 -19.60 -15.51 -3.11
CA ASP A 381 -18.37 -15.51 -2.31
C ASP A 381 -17.11 -15.37 -3.19
N ILE A 382 -16.41 -14.25 -3.01
CA ILE A 382 -15.17 -13.95 -3.71
C ILE A 382 -14.06 -14.97 -3.36
N ASN A 383 -14.06 -15.52 -2.14
CA ASN A 383 -13.05 -16.48 -1.71
C ASN A 383 -13.22 -17.81 -2.46
N ASN A 384 -14.45 -18.27 -2.68
CA ASN A 384 -14.72 -19.42 -3.52
C ASN A 384 -14.18 -19.23 -4.95
N ARG A 385 -14.43 -18.06 -5.56
CA ARG A 385 -13.93 -17.76 -6.91
C ARG A 385 -12.39 -17.73 -6.97
N ARG A 386 -11.74 -17.13 -5.98
CA ARG A 386 -10.28 -17.11 -5.84
C ARG A 386 -9.73 -18.52 -5.68
N THR A 387 -10.35 -19.35 -4.85
CA THR A 387 -9.95 -20.74 -4.64
C THR A 387 -10.03 -21.55 -5.93
N VAL A 388 -11.12 -21.44 -6.71
CA VAL A 388 -11.22 -22.07 -8.03
C VAL A 388 -10.10 -21.58 -8.95
N ALA A 389 -9.88 -20.27 -9.00
CA ALA A 389 -8.88 -19.66 -9.88
C ALA A 389 -7.48 -20.22 -9.64
N LEU A 390 -7.13 -20.40 -8.36
CA LEU A 390 -5.83 -20.90 -7.93
C LEU A 390 -5.73 -22.43 -8.00
N ARG A 391 -6.73 -23.18 -7.54
CA ARG A 391 -6.73 -24.65 -7.52
C ARG A 391 -6.72 -25.26 -8.92
N ALA A 392 -7.41 -24.65 -9.87
CA ALA A 392 -7.44 -25.14 -11.26
C ALA A 392 -6.17 -24.82 -12.05
N LEU A 393 -5.29 -23.94 -11.56
CA LEU A 393 -4.11 -23.47 -12.31
C LEU A 393 -3.11 -24.60 -12.60
N PRO A 394 -2.66 -25.43 -11.63
CA PRO A 394 -1.74 -26.54 -11.91
C PRO A 394 -2.34 -27.56 -12.87
N VAL A 395 -3.61 -27.95 -12.65
CA VAL A 395 -4.35 -28.87 -13.53
C VAL A 395 -4.44 -28.31 -14.96
N TYR A 396 -4.66 -27.01 -15.10
CA TYR A 396 -4.66 -26.34 -16.39
C TYR A 396 -3.29 -26.41 -17.07
N PHE A 397 -2.17 -26.33 -16.33
CA PHE A 397 -0.83 -26.55 -16.88
C PHE A 397 -0.41 -28.02 -16.98
N ARG A 398 -1.28 -28.95 -16.54
CA ARG A 398 -1.02 -30.41 -16.46
C ARG A 398 0.06 -30.77 -15.44
N GLU A 399 0.17 -29.96 -14.41
CA GLU A 399 1.00 -30.22 -13.23
C GLU A 399 0.18 -31.03 -12.21
N ASP A 400 0.87 -31.74 -11.32
CA ASP A 400 0.25 -32.44 -10.21
C ASP A 400 -0.20 -31.44 -9.14
N ASP A 401 -1.49 -31.40 -8.87
CA ASP A 401 -2.09 -30.49 -7.89
C ASP A 401 -2.06 -31.04 -6.46
N SER A 402 -1.78 -32.35 -6.25
CA SER A 402 -1.80 -32.98 -4.92
C SER A 402 -0.68 -32.52 -3.98
N VAL A 403 0.42 -32.02 -4.55
CA VAL A 403 1.54 -31.42 -3.82
C VAL A 403 1.27 -29.94 -3.52
N PHE A 404 0.50 -29.28 -4.40
CA PHE A 404 0.25 -27.84 -4.30
C PHE A 404 -1.03 -27.49 -3.55
N PHE A 405 -2.04 -28.35 -3.53
CA PHE A 405 -3.31 -28.11 -2.86
C PHE A 405 -3.51 -29.13 -1.75
N LYS A 406 -3.64 -28.65 -0.52
CA LYS A 406 -3.83 -29.47 0.68
C LYS A 406 -5.16 -29.12 1.32
N MET A 407 -5.91 -30.16 1.70
CA MET A 407 -7.14 -30.00 2.47
C MET A 407 -6.78 -30.11 3.94
N TRP A 408 -7.21 -29.15 4.75
CA TRP A 408 -7.03 -29.19 6.20
C TRP A 408 -8.39 -29.27 6.85
N ASN A 409 -8.67 -30.43 7.45
CA ASN A 409 -9.80 -30.61 8.35
C ASN A 409 -9.35 -30.24 9.77
N THR A 410 -9.84 -29.11 10.27
CA THR A 410 -9.51 -28.58 11.60
C THR A 410 -10.06 -29.45 12.74
N GLU A 411 -10.95 -30.40 12.44
CA GLU A 411 -11.46 -31.38 13.40
C GLU A 411 -10.58 -32.63 13.51
N GLU A 412 -9.77 -32.92 12.50
CA GLU A 412 -8.91 -34.11 12.45
C GLU A 412 -7.45 -33.81 12.82
N LEU A 413 -6.96 -32.62 12.51
CA LEU A 413 -5.58 -32.21 12.71
C LEU A 413 -5.50 -30.78 13.25
N ASP A 414 -4.67 -30.57 14.27
CA ASP A 414 -4.41 -29.24 14.84
C ASP A 414 -3.64 -28.31 13.88
N GLU A 415 -2.92 -28.88 12.92
CA GLU A 415 -2.13 -28.15 11.91
C GLU A 415 -2.26 -28.82 10.53
N PRO A 416 -2.18 -28.06 9.42
CA PRO A 416 -2.23 -28.63 8.07
C PRO A 416 -0.98 -29.45 7.74
N ASP A 417 -1.14 -30.61 7.11
CA ASP A 417 -0.01 -31.42 6.62
C ASP A 417 0.68 -30.79 5.41
N ILE A 418 1.69 -29.96 5.70
CA ILE A 418 2.47 -29.21 4.71
C ILE A 418 3.98 -29.49 4.79
N ALA A 419 4.41 -30.47 5.60
CA ALA A 419 5.83 -30.70 5.91
C ALA A 419 6.67 -31.03 4.67
N ASP A 420 6.09 -31.74 3.69
CA ASP A 420 6.77 -32.17 2.47
C ASP A 420 6.56 -31.22 1.28
N SER A 421 5.88 -30.08 1.48
CA SER A 421 5.51 -29.16 0.40
C SER A 421 6.35 -27.88 0.44
N ALA A 422 7.07 -27.57 -0.65
CA ALA A 422 7.82 -26.32 -0.75
C ALA A 422 6.90 -25.07 -0.81
N VAL A 423 5.74 -25.21 -1.44
CA VAL A 423 4.64 -24.22 -1.48
C VAL A 423 3.32 -25.00 -1.60
N ALA A 424 2.35 -24.68 -0.75
CA ALA A 424 1.00 -25.25 -0.84
C ALA A 424 -0.08 -24.19 -0.55
N LEU A 425 -1.23 -24.36 -1.20
CA LEU A 425 -2.50 -23.72 -0.87
C LEU A 425 -3.28 -24.65 0.04
N VAL A 426 -3.62 -24.17 1.23
CA VAL A 426 -4.40 -24.92 2.20
C VAL A 426 -5.84 -24.43 2.15
N SER A 427 -6.79 -25.34 1.93
CA SER A 427 -8.21 -25.06 2.08
C SER A 427 -8.69 -25.65 3.40
N MET A 428 -9.17 -24.80 4.30
CA MET A 428 -9.81 -25.25 5.54
C MET A 428 -11.21 -25.76 5.22
N VAL A 429 -11.54 -26.93 5.74
CA VAL A 429 -12.91 -27.46 5.75
C VAL A 429 -13.37 -27.47 7.20
N ASN A 430 -14.33 -26.63 7.52
CA ASN A 430 -15.08 -26.74 8.77
C ASN A 430 -16.15 -27.82 8.53
N GLY A 431 -16.33 -28.76 9.46
CA GLY A 431 -17.13 -29.97 9.30
C GLY A 431 -18.64 -29.78 9.03
N GLU A 432 -19.13 -28.56 8.83
CA GLU A 432 -20.54 -28.28 8.54
C GLU A 432 -20.95 -28.49 7.08
N SER A 433 -20.04 -28.89 6.17
CA SER A 433 -20.36 -29.07 4.74
C SER A 433 -20.22 -30.49 4.20
N SER A 434 -20.28 -31.52 5.04
CA SER A 434 -20.31 -32.93 4.62
C SER A 434 -21.61 -33.64 5.03
N SER A 435 -22.73 -33.17 4.52
CA SER A 435 -23.90 -34.03 4.33
C SER A 435 -24.48 -33.90 2.92
N THR A 436 -23.71 -34.35 1.93
CA THR A 436 -24.34 -34.91 0.73
C THR A 436 -23.49 -36.05 0.19
N SER A 437 -23.87 -37.25 0.61
CA SER A 437 -23.58 -38.49 -0.08
C SER A 437 -24.37 -38.51 -1.38
N VAL A 438 -23.69 -38.67 -2.52
CA VAL A 438 -24.05 -39.58 -3.62
C VAL A 438 -22.77 -40.08 -4.28
#